data_AF-F3KH30-F1
#
_entry.id   AF-F3KH30-F1
#
_cell.length_a   1.000
_cell.length_b   1.000
_cell.length_c   1.000
_cell.angle_alpha   90.00
_cell.angle_beta   90.00
_cell.angle_gamma   90.00
#
_symmetry.space_group_name_H-M   'P 1'
#
loop_
_entity.id
_entity.type
_entity.pdbx_description
1 polymer ?
#
loop_
_entity_poly.entity_id
_entity_poly.type
_entity_poly.pdbx_seq_one_letter_code
_entity_poly.pdbx_strand_id
1 'polypeptide(L)'
;MMMGMPADVANATNRLGVGLQCVVGVRGFKRHDKLDLSDAIPIVGMTLGGGLVGALAASYLPNTYLKPVLLGAMVTMALIILIKPSVVMAEEGEPIQRLSNRPQAKWILFVAGIYGGFVQAGVGFMLIAAIAGSLRYDLVRTNALKMLCTIGFTFVALAVFIVRGQVEWLPGLVLACGTMIGAHYAVKMAIKVSQKTLKWFLFVMTLFACGAAMMI
;
A
#
# COMPACT_ATOMS: atom_id res chain seq x y z
N MET A 1 -0.55 3.68 -17.52
CA MET A 1 0.53 4.50 -18.11
C MET A 1 1.25 3.75 -19.22
N MET A 2 1.87 2.59 -18.97
CA MET A 2 2.55 1.83 -20.04
C MET A 2 1.62 1.42 -21.20
N MET A 3 0.35 1.12 -20.92
CA MET A 3 -0.67 0.84 -21.94
C MET A 3 -1.31 2.11 -22.55
N GLY A 4 -0.60 3.24 -22.58
CA GLY A 4 -1.10 4.52 -23.14
C GLY A 4 -2.13 5.29 -22.29
N MET A 5 -2.66 4.69 -21.22
CA MET A 5 -3.64 5.34 -20.34
C MET A 5 -3.05 6.58 -19.61
N PRO A 6 -3.81 7.71 -19.56
CA PRO A 6 -3.44 8.91 -18.79
C PRO A 6 -3.06 8.60 -17.34
N ALA A 7 -2.15 9.40 -16.76
CA ALA A 7 -1.61 9.13 -15.42
C ALA A 7 -2.66 9.13 -14.30
N ASP A 8 -3.62 10.05 -14.34
CA ASP A 8 -4.75 10.11 -13.40
C ASP A 8 -5.64 8.87 -13.52
N VAL A 9 -6.04 8.52 -14.74
CA VAL A 9 -6.89 7.35 -15.01
C VAL A 9 -6.19 6.05 -14.63
N ALA A 10 -4.89 5.92 -14.91
CA ALA A 10 -4.10 4.75 -14.55
C ALA A 10 -3.94 4.60 -13.03
N ASN A 11 -3.67 5.72 -12.33
CA ASN A 11 -3.53 5.73 -10.88
C ASN A 11 -4.87 5.37 -10.20
N ALA A 12 -5.99 5.89 -10.72
CA ALA A 12 -7.33 5.62 -10.24
C ALA A 12 -7.77 4.17 -10.52
N THR A 13 -7.60 3.69 -11.75
CA THR A 13 -8.01 2.34 -12.18
C THR A 13 -7.30 1.23 -11.40
N ASN A 14 -6.01 1.41 -11.10
CA ASN A 14 -5.23 0.46 -10.29
C ASN A 14 -5.81 0.26 -8.87
N ARG A 15 -6.57 1.24 -8.36
CA ARG A 15 -7.19 1.16 -7.02
C ARG A 15 -8.21 0.04 -6.89
N LEU A 16 -8.89 -0.34 -7.98
CA LEU A 16 -9.82 -1.48 -7.96
C LEU A 16 -9.09 -2.77 -7.58
N GLY A 17 -7.97 -3.05 -8.25
CA GLY A 17 -7.16 -4.22 -7.93
C GLY A 17 -6.54 -4.16 -6.55
N VAL A 18 -6.01 -2.99 -6.15
CA VAL A 18 -5.42 -2.83 -4.82
C VAL A 18 -6.44 -2.96 -3.69
N GLY A 19 -7.65 -2.42 -3.87
CA GLY A 19 -8.72 -2.57 -2.87
C GLY A 19 -9.09 -4.04 -2.68
N LEU A 20 -9.38 -4.73 -3.78
CA LEU A 20 -9.82 -6.12 -3.76
C LEU A 20 -8.73 -7.10 -3.31
N GLN A 21 -7.48 -6.93 -3.75
CA GLN A 21 -6.35 -7.74 -3.27
C GLN A 21 -6.16 -7.56 -1.74
N CYS A 22 -6.36 -6.34 -1.23
CA CYS A 22 -6.19 -6.07 0.19
C CYS A 22 -7.31 -6.72 1.01
N VAL A 23 -8.56 -6.72 0.52
CA VAL A 23 -9.66 -7.47 1.14
C VAL A 23 -9.33 -8.96 1.25
N VAL A 24 -8.82 -9.57 0.16
CA VAL A 24 -8.41 -10.98 0.15
C VAL A 24 -7.33 -11.24 1.20
N GLY A 25 -6.31 -10.38 1.26
CA GLY A 25 -5.20 -10.62 2.20
C GLY A 25 -5.55 -10.32 3.66
N VAL A 26 -6.35 -9.28 3.97
CA VAL A 26 -6.86 -9.04 5.34
C VAL A 26 -7.67 -10.24 5.82
N ARG A 27 -8.54 -10.81 4.95
CA ARG A 27 -9.28 -12.04 5.27
C ARG A 27 -8.34 -13.21 5.55
N GLY A 28 -7.24 -13.32 4.81
CA GLY A 28 -6.19 -14.31 5.03
C GLY A 28 -5.47 -14.15 6.38
N PHE A 29 -5.04 -12.93 6.73
CA PHE A 29 -4.38 -12.65 8.02
C PHE A 29 -5.33 -12.82 9.21
N LYS A 30 -6.59 -12.37 9.08
CA LYS A 30 -7.61 -12.53 10.13
C LYS A 30 -7.88 -14.00 10.45
N ARG A 31 -7.90 -14.88 9.44
CA ARG A 31 -8.09 -16.34 9.63
C ARG A 31 -6.96 -17.02 10.42
N HIS A 32 -5.79 -16.40 10.50
CA HIS A 32 -4.63 -16.95 11.20
C HIS A 32 -4.31 -16.19 12.50
N ASP A 33 -5.25 -15.39 13.02
CA ASP A 33 -5.12 -14.60 14.25
C ASP A 33 -3.90 -13.66 14.23
N LYS A 34 -3.60 -13.10 13.05
CA LYS A 34 -2.48 -12.17 12.84
C LYS A 34 -2.91 -10.71 12.66
N LEU A 35 -4.21 -10.44 12.80
CA LEU A 35 -4.76 -9.08 12.71
C LEU A 35 -5.08 -8.58 14.12
N ASP A 36 -4.21 -7.73 14.65
CA ASP A 36 -4.49 -7.02 15.90
C ASP A 36 -5.48 -5.88 15.64
N LEU A 37 -6.65 -5.95 16.27
CA LEU A 37 -7.72 -4.97 16.12
C LEU A 37 -7.74 -3.93 17.26
N SER A 38 -6.89 -4.07 18.27
CA SER A 38 -6.92 -3.23 19.48
C SER A 38 -6.71 -1.74 19.20
N ASP A 39 -5.93 -1.42 18.14
CA ASP A 39 -5.63 -0.05 17.72
C ASP A 39 -5.95 0.21 16.25
N ALA A 40 -6.64 -0.74 15.60
CA ALA A 40 -6.91 -0.69 14.16
C ALA A 40 -7.77 0.52 13.78
N ILE A 41 -8.80 0.85 14.58
CA ILE A 41 -9.72 1.95 14.30
C ILE A 41 -8.99 3.30 14.22
N PRO A 42 -8.25 3.75 15.25
CA PRO A 42 -7.57 5.04 15.20
C PRO A 42 -6.44 5.08 14.15
N ILE A 43 -5.72 3.96 13.93
CA ILE A 43 -4.69 3.88 12.87
C ILE A 43 -5.34 4.06 11.49
N VAL A 44 -6.41 3.30 11.20
CA VAL A 44 -7.14 3.40 9.95
C VAL A 44 -7.77 4.78 9.80
N GLY A 45 -8.33 5.35 10.86
CA GLY A 45 -8.88 6.72 10.88
C GLY A 45 -7.88 7.79 10.45
N MET A 46 -6.64 7.75 10.97
CA MET A 46 -5.59 8.69 10.57
C MET A 46 -5.21 8.52 9.09
N THR A 47 -5.03 7.28 8.63
CA THR A 47 -4.67 7.01 7.22
C THR A 47 -5.81 7.32 6.25
N LEU A 48 -7.08 7.14 6.67
CA LEU A 48 -8.27 7.51 5.92
C LEU A 48 -8.35 9.02 5.68
N GLY A 49 -8.17 9.82 6.73
CA GLY A 49 -8.18 11.29 6.63
C GLY A 49 -7.10 11.80 5.68
N GLY A 50 -5.88 11.28 5.81
CA GLY A 50 -4.80 11.61 4.87
C GLY A 50 -5.13 11.12 3.45
N GLY A 51 -5.68 9.92 3.34
CA GLY A 51 -6.12 9.29 2.09
C GLY A 51 -7.07 10.16 1.28
N LEU A 52 -8.05 10.75 1.94
CA LEU A 52 -8.98 11.68 1.31
C LEU A 52 -8.25 12.90 0.72
N VAL A 53 -7.38 13.54 1.51
CA VAL A 53 -6.61 14.71 1.08
C VAL A 53 -5.72 14.35 -0.11
N GLY A 54 -5.01 13.22 -0.04
CA GLY A 54 -4.17 12.73 -1.12
C GLY A 54 -4.94 12.42 -2.39
N ALA A 55 -6.10 11.77 -2.28
CA ALA A 55 -6.94 11.42 -3.43
C ALA A 55 -7.53 12.65 -4.11
N LEU A 56 -8.01 13.63 -3.34
CA LEU A 56 -8.47 14.91 -3.87
C LEU A 56 -7.32 15.65 -4.58
N ALA A 57 -6.15 15.73 -3.96
CA ALA A 57 -4.99 16.34 -4.58
C ALA A 57 -4.62 15.66 -5.90
N ALA A 58 -4.59 14.32 -5.96
CA ALA A 58 -4.30 13.59 -7.20
C ALA A 58 -5.39 13.75 -8.27
N SER A 59 -6.67 13.79 -7.86
CA SER A 59 -7.81 13.83 -8.79
C SER A 59 -7.99 15.19 -9.48
N TYR A 60 -7.71 16.27 -8.77
CA TYR A 60 -7.89 17.64 -9.27
C TYR A 60 -6.63 18.24 -9.90
N LEU A 61 -5.47 17.61 -9.72
CA LEU A 61 -4.22 18.09 -10.31
C LEU A 61 -4.20 17.81 -11.83
N PRO A 62 -3.90 18.81 -12.68
CA PRO A 62 -3.82 18.62 -14.12
C PRO A 62 -2.78 17.55 -14.50
N ASN A 63 -3.07 16.74 -15.51
CA ASN A 63 -2.22 15.59 -15.90
C ASN A 63 -0.76 16.00 -16.18
N THR A 64 -0.54 17.18 -16.76
CA THR A 64 0.78 17.78 -17.03
C THR A 64 1.66 17.85 -15.78
N TYR A 65 1.08 18.13 -14.61
CA TYR A 65 1.79 18.17 -13.33
C TYR A 65 1.68 16.85 -12.57
N LEU A 66 0.54 16.16 -12.66
CA LEU A 66 0.32 14.92 -11.95
C LEU A 66 1.32 13.84 -12.39
N LYS A 67 1.54 13.66 -13.70
CA LYS A 67 2.44 12.64 -14.22
C LYS A 67 3.87 12.76 -13.65
N PRO A 68 4.57 13.91 -13.74
CA PRO A 68 5.91 14.04 -13.17
C PRO A 68 5.92 13.93 -11.64
N VAL A 69 4.89 14.43 -10.94
CA VAL A 69 4.82 14.31 -9.47
C VAL A 69 4.64 12.85 -9.03
N LEU A 70 3.79 12.07 -9.72
CA LEU A 70 3.63 10.64 -9.46
C LEU A 70 4.94 9.87 -9.69
N LEU A 71 5.60 10.11 -10.82
CA LEU A 71 6.88 9.47 -11.15
C LEU A 71 7.97 9.85 -10.15
N GLY A 72 8.06 11.13 -9.80
CA GLY A 72 8.98 11.63 -8.78
C GLY A 72 8.75 10.95 -7.44
N ALA A 73 7.50 10.89 -6.96
CA ALA A 73 7.14 10.22 -5.71
C ALA A 73 7.52 8.72 -5.72
N MET A 74 7.30 8.03 -6.84
CA MET A 74 7.69 6.63 -7.02
C MET A 74 9.20 6.43 -6.94
N VAL A 75 9.98 7.27 -7.63
CA VAL A 75 11.44 7.22 -7.61
C VAL A 75 11.98 7.54 -6.23
N THR A 76 11.48 8.60 -5.59
CA THR A 76 11.85 8.96 -4.21
C THR A 76 11.59 7.80 -3.25
N MET A 77 10.43 7.16 -3.34
CA MET A 77 10.09 6.03 -2.48
C MET A 77 10.99 4.82 -2.77
N ALA A 78 11.29 4.53 -4.03
CA ALA A 78 12.23 3.47 -4.40
C ALA A 78 13.64 3.72 -3.82
N LEU A 79 14.14 4.96 -3.88
CA LEU A 79 15.42 5.34 -3.30
C LEU A 79 15.44 5.21 -1.78
N ILE A 80 14.35 5.62 -1.10
CA ILE A 80 14.21 5.45 0.35
C ILE A 80 14.32 3.97 0.73
N ILE A 81 13.63 3.09 0.00
CA ILE A 81 13.65 1.64 0.24
C ILE A 81 15.06 1.07 0.01
N LEU A 82 15.76 1.51 -1.03
CA LEU A 82 17.08 1.00 -1.40
C LEU A 82 18.17 1.43 -0.40
N ILE A 83 18.16 2.71 0.00
CA ILE A 83 19.24 3.31 0.81
C ILE A 83 19.02 3.09 2.31
N LYS A 84 17.76 3.03 2.76
CA LYS A 84 17.40 2.94 4.18
C LYS A 84 16.46 1.77 4.50
N PRO A 85 16.83 0.52 4.21
CA PRO A 85 15.99 -0.65 4.49
C PRO A 85 15.73 -0.86 5.99
N SER A 86 16.64 -0.38 6.86
CA SER A 86 16.54 -0.47 8.33
C SER A 86 15.45 0.41 8.95
N VAL A 87 14.89 1.38 8.22
CA VAL A 87 13.73 2.19 8.68
C VAL A 87 12.42 1.39 8.57
N VAL A 88 12.48 0.15 8.06
CA VAL A 88 11.35 -0.73 7.74
C VAL A 88 11.31 -2.00 8.62
N MET A 89 12.29 -2.20 9.51
CA MET A 89 12.34 -3.36 10.41
C MET A 89 12.45 -2.90 11.86
N ALA A 90 11.41 -3.16 12.65
CA ALA A 90 11.48 -2.99 14.10
C ALA A 90 12.44 -4.03 14.69
N GLU A 91 13.21 -3.64 15.70
CA GLU A 91 14.02 -4.59 16.48
C GLU A 91 13.08 -5.55 17.22
N GLU A 92 13.39 -6.85 17.15
CA GLU A 92 12.61 -7.88 17.84
C GLU A 92 12.74 -7.68 19.36
N GLY A 93 11.60 -7.62 20.07
CA GLY A 93 11.56 -7.61 21.53
C GLY A 93 11.10 -6.30 22.18
N GLU A 94 10.93 -5.20 21.44
CA GLU A 94 10.31 -3.98 22.00
C GLU A 94 8.79 -4.15 22.20
N PRO A 95 8.21 -3.61 23.28
CA PRO A 95 6.78 -3.69 23.53
C PRO A 95 5.99 -2.82 22.52
N ILE A 96 4.91 -3.37 21.97
CA ILE A 96 3.98 -2.68 21.07
C ILE A 96 3.50 -1.38 21.73
N GLN A 97 3.57 -0.29 20.98
CA GLN A 97 3.16 1.04 21.42
C GLN A 97 1.78 1.35 20.85
N ARG A 98 0.83 1.71 21.73
CA ARG A 98 -0.48 2.18 21.28
C ARG A 98 -0.40 3.59 20.68
N LEU A 99 -1.23 3.87 19.68
CA LEU A 99 -1.33 5.16 19.01
C LEU A 99 -1.71 6.29 19.98
N SER A 100 -2.47 5.97 21.04
CA SER A 100 -2.78 6.90 22.14
C SER A 100 -1.52 7.45 22.82
N ASN A 101 -0.47 6.64 22.91
CA ASN A 101 0.76 6.95 23.65
C ASN A 101 1.85 7.54 22.75
N ARG A 102 1.62 7.58 21.42
CA ARG A 102 2.57 8.05 20.41
C ARG A 102 1.91 9.12 19.52
N PRO A 103 1.75 10.37 19.99
CA PRO A 103 1.09 11.42 19.21
C PRO A 103 1.79 11.72 17.88
N GLN A 104 3.13 11.57 17.82
CA GLN A 104 3.90 11.71 16.58
C GLN A 104 3.51 10.67 15.52
N ALA A 105 3.14 9.45 15.93
CA ALA A 105 2.71 8.39 15.01
C ALA A 105 1.41 8.76 14.29
N LYS A 106 0.54 9.57 14.90
CA LYS A 106 -0.69 10.07 14.24
C LYS A 106 -0.34 10.89 13.00
N TRP A 107 0.59 11.84 13.12
CA TRP A 107 1.05 12.65 12.00
C TRP A 107 1.73 11.80 10.91
N ILE A 108 2.58 10.84 11.30
CA ILE A 108 3.24 9.94 10.36
C ILE A 108 2.20 9.10 9.59
N LEU A 109 1.19 8.55 10.27
CA LEU A 109 0.11 7.79 9.64
C LEU A 109 -0.77 8.66 8.73
N PHE A 110 -1.04 9.90 9.12
CA PHE A 110 -1.76 10.85 8.28
C PHE A 110 -1.00 11.15 6.99
N VAL A 111 0.30 11.44 7.08
CA VAL A 111 1.16 11.68 5.92
C VAL A 111 1.28 10.43 5.04
N ALA A 112 1.39 9.24 5.64
CA ALA A 112 1.34 7.97 4.90
C ALA A 112 0.00 7.77 4.19
N GLY A 113 -1.10 8.22 4.82
CA GLY A 113 -2.42 8.30 4.21
C GLY A 113 -2.45 9.25 3.01
N ILE A 114 -1.91 10.47 3.12
CA ILE A 114 -1.82 11.42 2.00
C ILE A 114 -1.06 10.80 0.84
N TYR A 115 0.13 10.26 1.10
CA TYR A 115 0.91 9.57 0.07
C TYR A 115 0.09 8.43 -0.55
N GLY A 116 -0.53 7.58 0.28
CA GLY A 116 -1.35 6.46 -0.18
C GLY A 116 -2.55 6.88 -1.02
N GLY A 117 -3.26 7.94 -0.64
CA GLY A 117 -4.37 8.51 -1.39
C GLY A 117 -3.92 9.16 -2.71
N PHE A 118 -2.76 9.79 -2.72
CA PHE A 118 -2.20 10.46 -3.89
C PHE A 118 -1.61 9.46 -4.89
N VAL A 119 -0.68 8.62 -4.45
CA VAL A 119 0.03 7.62 -5.24
C VAL A 119 0.00 6.26 -4.56
N GLN A 120 -0.54 5.26 -5.24
CA GLN A 120 -0.68 3.92 -4.67
C GLN A 120 0.66 3.14 -4.65
N ALA A 121 1.57 3.47 -5.57
CA ALA A 121 2.84 2.79 -5.72
C ALA A 121 3.77 3.06 -4.52
N GLY A 122 4.33 1.99 -3.94
CA GLY A 122 5.29 2.09 -2.83
C GLY A 122 4.69 2.36 -1.44
N VAL A 123 3.39 2.69 -1.34
CA VAL A 123 2.75 3.05 -0.04
C VAL A 123 2.86 1.94 1.01
N GLY A 124 2.91 0.68 0.59
CA GLY A 124 3.03 -0.45 1.50
C GLY A 124 4.28 -0.34 2.39
N PHE A 125 5.41 0.11 1.83
CA PHE A 125 6.64 0.32 2.60
C PHE A 125 6.54 1.52 3.54
N MET A 126 5.87 2.59 3.10
CA MET A 126 5.64 3.77 3.93
C MET A 126 4.77 3.43 5.14
N LEU A 127 3.73 2.62 4.94
CA LEU A 127 2.89 2.12 6.03
C LEU A 127 3.64 1.15 6.94
N ILE A 128 4.52 0.30 6.41
CA ILE A 128 5.36 -0.57 7.25
C ILE A 128 6.28 0.29 8.11
N ALA A 129 6.97 1.28 7.54
CA ALA A 129 7.81 2.21 8.29
C ALA A 129 6.99 3.00 9.34
N ALA A 130 5.78 3.45 8.99
CA ALA A 130 4.89 4.14 9.91
C ALA A 130 4.47 3.22 11.06
N ILE A 131 3.99 2.01 10.79
CA ILE A 131 3.41 1.12 11.80
C ILE A 131 4.51 0.41 12.60
N ALA A 132 5.42 -0.31 11.94
CA ALA A 132 6.51 -1.02 12.64
C ALA A 132 7.49 -0.02 13.27
N GLY A 133 7.87 1.04 12.53
CA GLY A 133 8.85 2.01 13.02
C GLY A 133 8.36 2.85 14.20
N SER A 134 7.11 3.34 14.14
CA SER A 134 6.60 4.24 15.20
C SER A 134 5.77 3.55 16.29
N LEU A 135 5.09 2.44 15.96
CA LEU A 135 4.22 1.71 16.90
C LEU A 135 4.79 0.34 17.33
N ARG A 136 5.95 -0.06 16.79
CA ARG A 136 6.68 -1.28 17.19
C ARG A 136 5.90 -2.60 17.01
N TYR A 137 4.96 -2.63 16.09
CA TYR A 137 4.32 -3.89 15.68
C TYR A 137 5.31 -4.78 14.95
N ASP A 138 5.26 -6.10 15.20
CA ASP A 138 6.03 -7.07 14.42
C ASP A 138 5.62 -7.05 12.94
N LEU A 139 6.47 -7.62 12.08
CA LEU A 139 6.30 -7.54 10.64
C LEU A 139 5.00 -8.20 10.14
N VAL A 140 4.54 -9.27 10.81
CA VAL A 140 3.32 -9.97 10.41
C VAL A 140 2.09 -9.13 10.74
N ARG A 141 1.99 -8.63 11.98
CA ARG A 141 0.89 -7.72 12.39
C ARG A 141 0.92 -6.41 11.60
N THR A 142 2.11 -5.86 11.36
CA THR A 142 2.30 -4.67 10.53
C THR A 142 1.77 -4.88 9.12
N ASN A 143 2.06 -6.04 8.49
CA ASN A 143 1.53 -6.34 7.16
C ASN A 143 0.00 -6.45 7.17
N ALA A 144 -0.59 -7.03 8.22
CA ALA A 144 -2.05 -7.10 8.36
C ALA A 144 -2.68 -5.70 8.50
N LEU A 145 -2.16 -4.85 9.40
CA LEU A 145 -2.61 -3.47 9.59
C LEU A 145 -2.40 -2.59 8.35
N LYS A 146 -1.25 -2.73 7.67
CA LYS A 146 -0.96 -2.07 6.38
C LYS A 146 -2.08 -2.34 5.37
N MET A 147 -2.48 -3.61 5.22
CA MET A 147 -3.54 -3.97 4.27
C MET A 147 -4.89 -3.39 4.70
N LEU A 148 -5.20 -3.37 5.99
CA LEU A 148 -6.42 -2.75 6.50
C LEU A 148 -6.47 -1.24 6.25
N CYS A 149 -5.37 -0.53 6.53
CA CYS A 149 -5.24 0.89 6.20
C CYS A 149 -5.38 1.14 4.70
N THR A 150 -4.77 0.26 3.89
CA THR A 150 -4.83 0.33 2.43
C THR A 150 -6.26 0.18 1.93
N ILE A 151 -7.05 -0.76 2.47
CA ILE A 151 -8.49 -0.87 2.15
C ILE A 151 -9.18 0.46 2.46
N GLY A 152 -8.96 1.01 3.66
CA GLY A 152 -9.60 2.24 4.11
C GLY A 152 -9.37 3.40 3.13
N PHE A 153 -8.13 3.86 2.98
CA PHE A 153 -7.88 5.02 2.11
C PHE A 153 -8.13 4.70 0.63
N THR A 154 -8.00 3.45 0.19
CA THR A 154 -8.28 3.08 -1.20
C THR A 154 -9.76 3.17 -1.50
N PHE A 155 -10.62 2.79 -0.56
CA PHE A 155 -12.07 2.93 -0.70
C PHE A 155 -12.47 4.40 -0.84
N VAL A 156 -11.92 5.27 0.02
CA VAL A 156 -12.15 6.72 -0.07
C VAL A 156 -11.61 7.29 -1.38
N ALA A 157 -10.40 6.90 -1.77
CA ALA A 157 -9.80 7.35 -3.03
C ALA A 157 -10.62 6.90 -4.25
N LEU A 158 -11.09 5.65 -4.26
CA LEU A 158 -11.98 5.13 -5.31
C LEU A 158 -13.26 5.94 -5.40
N ALA A 159 -13.90 6.28 -4.27
CA ALA A 159 -15.10 7.10 -4.29
C ALA A 159 -14.85 8.45 -4.98
N VAL A 160 -13.74 9.13 -4.64
CA VAL A 160 -13.33 10.39 -5.30
C VAL A 160 -13.11 10.18 -6.80
N PHE A 161 -12.32 9.18 -7.19
CA PHE A 161 -11.99 8.94 -8.60
C PHE A 161 -13.19 8.48 -9.44
N ILE A 162 -14.12 7.73 -8.86
CA ILE A 162 -15.37 7.31 -9.53
C ILE A 162 -16.25 8.53 -9.79
N VAL A 163 -16.45 9.39 -8.79
CA VAL A 163 -17.22 10.65 -8.94
C VAL A 163 -16.61 11.54 -10.02
N ARG A 164 -15.28 11.49 -10.17
CA ARG A 164 -14.52 12.27 -11.16
C ARG A 164 -14.43 11.60 -12.54
N GLY A 165 -15.02 10.41 -12.70
CA GLY A 165 -15.00 9.68 -13.98
C GLY A 165 -13.61 9.20 -14.40
N GLN A 166 -12.70 9.00 -13.44
CA GLN A 166 -11.28 8.65 -13.70
C GLN A 166 -11.01 7.14 -13.64
N VAL A 167 -12.04 6.31 -13.50
CA VAL A 167 -11.88 4.85 -13.32
C VAL A 167 -12.32 4.10 -14.57
N GLU A 168 -11.39 3.34 -15.16
CA GLU A 168 -11.66 2.40 -16.24
C GLU A 168 -11.99 1.03 -15.68
N TRP A 169 -13.26 0.66 -15.70
CA TRP A 169 -13.77 -0.52 -15.01
C TRP A 169 -13.22 -1.83 -15.57
N LEU A 170 -13.22 -2.01 -16.89
CA LEU A 170 -12.82 -3.27 -17.50
C LEU A 170 -11.32 -3.59 -17.23
N PRO A 171 -10.36 -2.69 -17.52
CA PRO A 171 -8.97 -2.93 -17.14
C PRO A 171 -8.78 -3.09 -15.64
N GLY A 172 -9.48 -2.30 -14.83
CA GLY A 172 -9.37 -2.36 -13.37
C GLY A 172 -9.86 -3.67 -12.77
N LEU A 173 -10.95 -4.25 -13.29
CA LEU A 173 -11.48 -5.54 -12.84
C LEU A 173 -10.61 -6.72 -13.30
N VAL A 174 -10.07 -6.67 -14.52
CA VAL A 174 -9.10 -7.70 -15.00
C VAL A 174 -7.87 -7.71 -14.11
N LEU A 175 -7.32 -6.53 -13.81
CA LEU A 175 -6.21 -6.37 -12.88
C LEU A 175 -6.57 -6.87 -11.46
N ALA A 176 -7.80 -6.59 -11.01
CA ALA A 176 -8.28 -7.05 -9.71
C ALA A 176 -8.34 -8.58 -9.61
N CYS A 177 -8.80 -9.28 -10.64
CA CYS A 177 -8.81 -10.74 -10.66
C CYS A 177 -7.39 -11.31 -10.48
N GLY A 178 -6.42 -10.81 -11.28
CA GLY A 178 -5.03 -11.27 -11.18
C GLY A 178 -4.41 -10.98 -9.81
N THR A 179 -4.59 -9.77 -9.30
CA THR A 179 -4.03 -9.35 -8.01
C THR A 179 -4.66 -10.07 -6.81
N MET A 180 -5.97 -10.35 -6.84
CA MET A 180 -6.64 -11.15 -5.81
C MET A 180 -6.12 -12.58 -5.74
N ILE A 181 -5.93 -13.24 -6.90
CA ILE A 181 -5.36 -14.58 -6.98
C ILE A 181 -3.94 -14.58 -6.38
N GLY A 182 -3.11 -13.63 -6.81
CA GLY A 182 -1.75 -13.46 -6.27
C GLY A 182 -1.75 -13.24 -4.75
N ALA A 183 -2.62 -12.37 -4.24
CA ALA A 183 -2.74 -12.09 -2.80
C ALA A 183 -3.15 -13.33 -2.00
N HIS A 184 -4.06 -14.15 -2.52
CA HIS A 184 -4.49 -15.38 -1.84
C HIS A 184 -3.32 -16.35 -1.60
N TYR A 185 -2.49 -16.59 -2.61
CA TYR A 185 -1.33 -17.47 -2.48
C TYR A 185 -0.19 -16.81 -1.69
N ALA A 186 0.05 -15.51 -1.89
CA ALA A 186 1.10 -14.78 -1.18
C ALA A 186 0.92 -14.80 0.33
N VAL A 187 -0.32 -14.65 0.85
CA VAL A 187 -0.56 -14.73 2.30
C VAL A 187 -0.27 -16.13 2.86
N LYS A 188 -0.67 -17.19 2.14
CA LYS A 188 -0.37 -18.57 2.55
C LYS A 188 1.14 -18.82 2.61
N MET A 189 1.90 -18.31 1.63
CA MET A 189 3.36 -18.42 1.62
C MET A 189 3.98 -17.59 2.75
N ALA A 190 3.59 -16.33 2.91
CA ALA A 190 4.17 -15.43 3.91
C ALA A 190 4.03 -15.92 5.36
N ILE A 191 2.98 -16.71 5.64
CA ILE A 191 2.75 -17.29 6.98
C ILE A 191 3.58 -18.57 7.22
N LYS A 192 3.86 -19.35 6.17
CA LYS A 192 4.49 -20.68 6.30
C LYS A 192 5.98 -20.71 5.97
N VAL A 193 6.46 -19.74 5.19
CA VAL A 193 7.78 -19.77 4.57
C VAL A 193 8.75 -18.88 5.34
N SER A 194 10.03 -19.31 5.43
CA SER A 194 11.08 -18.52 6.07
C SER A 194 11.28 -17.16 5.39
N GLN A 195 11.69 -16.15 6.17
CA GLN A 195 11.98 -14.80 5.65
C GLN A 195 13.03 -14.82 4.53
N LYS A 196 14.04 -15.71 4.62
CA LYS A 196 15.09 -15.85 3.60
C LYS A 196 14.52 -16.33 2.27
N THR A 197 13.65 -17.34 2.28
CA THR A 197 13.01 -17.87 1.08
C THR A 197 12.08 -16.83 0.45
N LEU A 198 11.34 -16.09 1.27
CA LEU A 198 10.46 -15.01 0.79
C LEU A 198 11.26 -13.91 0.08
N LYS A 199 12.42 -13.51 0.64
CA LYS A 199 13.33 -12.54 0.01
C LYS A 199 13.80 -13.01 -1.38
N TRP A 200 14.25 -14.26 -1.49
CA TRP A 200 14.70 -14.81 -2.77
C TRP A 200 13.59 -14.92 -3.80
N PHE A 201 12.40 -15.36 -3.38
CA PHE A 201 11.23 -15.41 -4.24
C PHE A 201 10.88 -14.02 -4.80
N LEU A 202 10.85 -13.00 -3.94
CA LEU A 202 10.60 -11.61 -4.35
C LEU A 202 11.66 -11.11 -5.34
N PHE A 203 12.94 -11.43 -5.12
CA PHE A 203 14.01 -11.04 -6.02
C PHE A 203 13.84 -11.64 -7.42
N VAL A 204 13.58 -12.95 -7.51
CA VAL A 204 13.35 -13.64 -8.80
C VAL A 204 12.12 -13.08 -9.53
N MET A 205 11.02 -12.87 -8.82
CA MET A 205 9.81 -12.28 -9.42
C MET A 205 10.04 -10.84 -9.90
N THR A 206 10.85 -10.07 -9.18
CA THR A 206 11.23 -8.72 -9.59
C THR A 206 12.06 -8.73 -10.87
N LEU A 207 13.06 -9.63 -10.98
CA LEU A 207 13.84 -9.79 -12.21
C LEU A 207 12.96 -10.18 -13.39
N PHE A 208 12.03 -11.11 -13.20
CA PHE A 208 11.10 -11.51 -14.25
C PHE A 208 10.21 -10.34 -14.70
N ALA A 209 9.67 -9.56 -13.75
CA ALA A 209 8.84 -8.40 -14.06
C ALA A 209 9.63 -7.31 -14.79
N CYS A 210 10.86 -7.02 -14.37
CA CYS A 210 11.75 -6.08 -15.06
C CYS A 210 12.09 -6.56 -16.48
N GLY A 211 12.41 -7.85 -16.65
CA GLY A 211 12.69 -8.43 -17.96
C GLY A 211 11.49 -8.36 -18.90
N ALA A 212 10.30 -8.71 -18.42
CA ALA A 212 9.07 -8.57 -19.19
C ALA A 212 8.77 -7.11 -19.57
N ALA A 213 8.98 -6.17 -18.65
CA ALA A 213 8.78 -4.75 -18.91
C ALA A 213 9.76 -4.17 -19.95
N MET A 214 10.93 -4.77 -20.16
CA MET A 214 11.86 -4.37 -21.21
C MET A 214 11.47 -4.89 -22.61
N MET A 215 10.57 -5.87 -22.70
CA MET A 215 10.15 -6.47 -23.97
C MET A 215 8.91 -5.80 -24.60
N ILE A 216 8.31 -4.82 -23.91
CA ILE A 216 7.06 -4.12 -24.29
C ILE A 216 7.39 -2.65 -24.52
#